data_AF-A0A370DXL8-F1
#
_entry.id   AF-A0A370DXL8-F1
#
_cell.length_a   1.000
_cell.length_b   1.000
_cell.length_c   1.000
_cell.angle_alpha   90.00
_cell.angle_beta   90.00
_cell.angle_gamma   90.00
#
_symmetry.space_group_name_H-M   'P 1'
#
loop_
_entity.id
_entity.type
_entity.pdbx_description
1 polymer ?
#
loop_
_entity_poly.entity_id
_entity_poly.type
_entity_poly.pdbx_seq_one_letter_code
_entity_poly.pdbx_strand_id
1 'polypeptide(L)'
;MLWNLMMHALMGWLGAYYFFLSPEGIGMAVLVVCVTQAVDQIRLRKEAWSEVEAMPEVDRKEATQQLESSINKKMALVFAQNVVLYTAIVLLVAEMARTQGWL
;
A
#
# COMPACT_ATOMS: atom_id res chain seq x y z
N MET A 1 -6.09 4.89 -6.93
CA MET A 1 -4.70 4.90 -7.45
C MET A 1 -3.93 6.17 -7.09
N LEU A 2 -4.49 7.38 -7.28
CA LEU A 2 -3.80 8.63 -6.96
C LEU A 2 -3.42 8.77 -5.47
N TRP A 3 -4.30 8.33 -4.57
CA TRP A 3 -4.02 8.31 -3.13
C TRP A 3 -2.85 7.39 -2.75
N ASN A 4 -2.77 6.17 -3.31
CA ASN A 4 -1.60 5.31 -3.11
C ASN A 4 -0.36 5.99 -3.64
N LEU A 5 -0.35 6.46 -4.90
CA LEU A 5 0.82 7.16 -5.45
C LEU A 5 1.24 8.37 -4.59
N MET A 6 0.27 9.15 -4.10
CA MET A 6 0.52 10.31 -3.24
C MET A 6 1.10 9.89 -1.89
N MET A 7 0.51 8.91 -1.22
CA MET A 7 1.06 8.38 0.05
C MET A 7 2.44 7.76 -0.15
N HIS A 8 2.69 7.09 -1.29
CA HIS A 8 3.99 6.49 -1.59
C HIS A 8 5.04 7.55 -1.91
N ALA A 9 4.69 8.61 -2.65
CA ALA A 9 5.58 9.74 -2.90
C ALA A 9 5.87 10.52 -1.61
N LEU A 10 4.86 10.73 -0.76
CA LEU A 10 5.00 11.39 0.54
C LEU A 10 5.91 10.58 1.47
N MET A 11 5.78 9.26 1.47
CA MET A 11 6.63 8.36 2.24
C MET A 11 8.05 8.25 1.69
N GLY A 12 8.24 8.29 0.36
CA GLY A 12 9.56 8.38 -0.25
C GLY A 12 10.26 9.70 0.06
N TRP A 13 9.52 10.82 0.01
CA TRP A 13 9.99 12.15 0.37
C TRP A 13 10.35 12.27 1.85
N LEU A 14 9.44 11.87 2.73
CA LEU A 14 9.70 11.83 4.18
C LEU A 14 10.85 10.86 4.47
N GLY A 15 10.94 9.77 3.72
CA GLY A 15 12.02 8.83 3.85
C GLY A 15 13.40 9.41 3.57
N ALA A 16 13.53 10.28 2.57
CA ALA A 16 14.79 10.98 2.34
C ALA A 16 15.22 11.89 3.53
N TYR A 17 14.26 12.38 4.32
CA TYR A 17 14.51 13.24 5.49
C TYR A 17 14.64 12.49 6.83
N TYR A 18 13.91 11.38 7.00
CA TYR A 18 13.87 10.58 8.24
C TYR A 18 14.78 9.34 8.18
N PHE A 19 15.10 8.82 6.99
CA PHE A 19 15.95 7.65 6.80
C PHE A 19 17.39 8.07 6.53
N PHE A 20 18.00 8.73 7.51
CA PHE A 20 19.40 8.41 7.76
C PHE A 20 19.48 6.90 8.06
N LEU A 21 20.59 6.25 7.70
CA LEU A 21 20.88 4.82 7.96
C LEU A 21 21.01 4.50 9.47
N SER A 22 20.12 5.04 10.31
CA SER A 22 20.01 4.75 11.73
C SER A 22 18.95 3.66 11.95
N PRO A 23 19.15 2.75 12.93
CA PRO A 23 18.16 1.72 13.28
C PRO A 23 16.77 2.31 13.62
N GLU A 24 16.73 3.50 14.22
CA GLU A 24 15.51 4.22 14.58
C GLU A 24 14.73 4.69 13.34
N GLY A 25 15.45 5.23 12.34
CA GLY A 25 14.87 5.64 11.06
C GLY A 25 14.28 4.44 10.32
N ILE A 26 15.01 3.32 10.28
CA ILE A 26 14.53 2.06 9.68
C ILE A 26 13.28 1.54 10.41
N GLY A 27 13.26 1.56 11.75
CA GLY A 27 12.12 1.14 12.54
C GLY A 27 10.86 1.97 12.28
N MET A 28 11.01 3.30 12.23
CA MET A 28 9.94 4.23 11.84
C MET A 28 9.45 3.97 10.41
N ALA A 29 10.36 3.70 9.47
CA ALA A 29 10.02 3.35 8.08
C ALA A 29 9.06 2.17 8.03
N VAL A 30 9.44 1.10 8.72
CA VAL A 30 8.69 -0.15 8.75
C VAL A 30 7.33 0.07 9.39
N LEU A 31 7.26 0.79 10.51
CA LEU A 31 6.00 1.08 11.20
C LEU A 31 5.02 1.85 10.32
N VAL A 32 5.47 2.94 9.69
CA VAL A 32 4.57 3.76 8.87
C VAL A 32 4.13 3.03 7.60
N VAL A 33 5.01 2.22 6.99
CA VAL A 33 4.63 1.34 5.87
C VAL A 33 3.58 0.31 6.34
N CYS A 34 3.78 -0.34 7.48
CA CYS A 34 2.82 -1.31 8.04
C CYS A 34 1.45 -0.66 8.31
N VAL A 35 1.40 0.54 8.88
CA VAL A 35 0.16 1.27 9.13
C VAL A 35 -0.53 1.62 7.80
N THR A 36 0.22 2.12 6.83
CA THR A 36 -0.32 2.48 5.50
C THR A 36 -0.89 1.25 4.79
N GLN A 37 -0.18 0.12 4.87
CA GLN A 37 -0.65 -1.15 4.32
C GLN A 37 -1.90 -1.65 5.06
N ALA A 38 -1.95 -1.58 6.38
CA ALA A 38 -3.14 -1.97 7.15
C ALA A 38 -4.38 -1.16 6.74
N VAL A 39 -4.24 0.15 6.54
CA VAL A 39 -5.31 1.02 6.07
C VAL A 39 -5.76 0.64 4.66
N ASP A 40 -4.83 0.36 3.74
CA ASP A 40 -5.17 -0.04 2.36
C ASP A 40 -5.89 -1.40 2.32
N GLN A 41 -5.48 -2.34 3.18
CA GLN A 41 -6.12 -3.65 3.32
C GLN A 41 -7.57 -3.53 3.83
N ILE A 42 -7.82 -2.66 4.82
CA ILE A 42 -9.18 -2.37 5.32
C ILE A 42 -10.03 -1.73 4.21
N ARG A 43 -9.46 -0.77 3.47
CA ARG A 43 -10.15 -0.09 2.37
C ARG A 43 -10.56 -1.08 1.28
N LEU A 44 -9.64 -1.91 0.80
CA LEU A 44 -9.90 -2.92 -0.22
C LEU A 44 -11.00 -3.90 0.20
N ARG A 45 -10.99 -4.31 1.47
CA ARG A 45 -12.04 -5.18 2.01
C ARG A 45 -13.39 -4.47 2.03
N LYS A 46 -13.45 -3.22 2.49
CA LYS A 46 -14.69 -2.43 2.49
C LYS A 46 -15.25 -2.19 1.10
N GLU A 47 -14.39 -1.81 0.15
CA GLU A 47 -14.79 -1.60 -1.25
C GLU A 47 -15.37 -2.88 -1.85
N ALA A 48 -14.69 -4.02 -1.67
CA ALA A 48 -15.15 -5.29 -2.21
C ALA A 48 -16.46 -5.79 -1.57
N TRP A 49 -16.66 -5.54 -0.26
CA TRP A 49 -17.93 -5.84 0.39
C TRP A 49 -19.07 -4.91 -0.07
N SER A 50 -18.78 -3.62 -0.25
CA SER A 50 -19.76 -2.67 -0.78
C SER A 50 -20.23 -3.02 -2.19
N GLU A 51 -19.33 -3.56 -3.03
CA GLU A 51 -19.67 -4.05 -4.37
C GLU A 51 -20.67 -5.23 -4.29
N VAL A 52 -20.47 -6.15 -3.35
CA VAL A 52 -21.38 -7.29 -3.14
C VAL A 52 -22.73 -6.85 -2.58
N GLU A 53 -22.75 -5.92 -1.62
CA GLU A 53 -23.99 -5.38 -1.04
C GLU A 53 -24.87 -4.66 -2.06
N ALA A 54 -24.25 -4.03 -3.07
CA ALA A 54 -24.96 -3.35 -4.16
C ALA A 54 -25.61 -4.33 -5.17
N MET A 55 -25.32 -5.64 -5.09
CA MET A 55 -25.90 -6.64 -5.99
C MET A 55 -27.33 -7.03 -5.59
N PRO A 56 -28.15 -7.49 -6.57
CA PRO A 56 -29.47 -8.06 -6.30
C PRO A 56 -29.40 -9.22 -5.29
N GLU A 57 -30.41 -9.39 -4.44
CA GLU A 57 -30.42 -10.42 -3.38
C GLU A 57 -30.23 -11.85 -3.91
N VAL A 58 -30.70 -12.11 -5.13
CA VAL A 58 -30.59 -13.41 -5.81
C VAL A 58 -29.12 -13.81 -6.03
N ASP A 59 -28.27 -12.84 -6.35
CA ASP A 59 -26.85 -13.07 -6.68
C ASP A 59 -25.93 -12.86 -5.47
N ARG A 60 -26.43 -12.20 -4.42
CA ARG A 60 -25.65 -11.75 -3.26
C ARG A 60 -24.99 -12.91 -2.50
N LYS A 61 -25.68 -14.06 -2.42
CA LYS A 61 -25.18 -15.25 -1.71
C LYS A 61 -23.98 -15.88 -2.43
N GLU A 62 -24.03 -15.98 -3.76
CA GLU A 62 -22.94 -16.49 -4.57
C GLU A 62 -21.76 -15.52 -4.58
N ALA A 63 -22.02 -14.23 -4.78
CA ALA A 63 -21.01 -13.18 -4.76
C ALA A 63 -20.29 -13.08 -3.40
N THR A 64 -21.01 -13.30 -2.29
CA THR A 64 -20.41 -13.35 -0.95
C THR A 64 -19.41 -14.51 -0.81
N GLN A 65 -19.78 -15.72 -1.24
CA GLN A 65 -18.87 -16.88 -1.17
C GLN A 65 -17.64 -16.71 -2.07
N GLN A 66 -17.82 -16.16 -3.27
CA GLN A 66 -16.71 -15.82 -4.15
C GLN A 66 -15.79 -14.76 -3.54
N LEU A 67 -16.35 -13.73 -2.89
CA LEU A 67 -15.57 -12.72 -2.20
C LEU A 67 -14.76 -13.32 -1.06
N GLU A 68 -15.37 -14.11 -0.17
CA GLU A 68 -14.69 -14.74 0.97
C GLU A 68 -13.54 -15.65 0.53
N SER A 69 -13.73 -16.42 -0.56
CA SER A 69 -12.69 -17.31 -1.09
C SER A 69 -11.54 -16.58 -1.79
N SER A 70 -11.76 -15.36 -2.30
CA SER A 70 -10.80 -14.65 -3.14
C SER A 70 -10.16 -13.42 -2.50
N ILE A 71 -10.79 -12.84 -1.47
CA ILE A 71 -10.37 -11.55 -0.89
C ILE A 71 -8.96 -11.60 -0.32
N ASN A 72 -8.59 -12.67 0.38
CA ASN A 72 -7.24 -12.84 0.94
C ASN A 72 -6.18 -12.92 -0.16
N LYS A 73 -6.48 -13.57 -1.29
CA LYS A 73 -5.57 -13.65 -2.44
C LYS A 73 -5.43 -12.29 -3.13
N LYS A 74 -6.54 -11.56 -3.30
CA LYS A 74 -6.54 -10.19 -3.85
C LYS A 74 -5.73 -9.24 -2.96
N MET A 75 -5.97 -9.30 -1.66
CA MET A 75 -5.24 -8.55 -0.62
C MET A 75 -3.73 -8.81 -0.65
N ALA A 76 -3.32 -10.09 -0.74
CA ALA A 76 -1.91 -10.48 -0.83
C ALA A 76 -1.24 -10.01 -2.13
N LEU A 77 -1.97 -10.08 -3.26
CA LEU A 77 -1.45 -9.62 -4.55
C LEU A 77 -1.25 -8.11 -4.58
N VAL A 78 -2.22 -7.35 -4.07
CA VAL A 78 -2.09 -5.88 -3.97
C VAL A 78 -0.98 -5.49 -2.99
N PHE A 79 -0.82 -6.23 -1.89
CA PHE A 79 0.32 -6.05 -0.97
C PHE A 79 1.66 -6.21 -1.71
N ALA A 80 1.84 -7.32 -2.44
CA ALA A 80 3.07 -7.57 -3.18
C ALA A 80 3.35 -6.48 -4.23
N GLN A 81 2.32 -6.04 -4.97
CA GLN A 81 2.43 -4.93 -5.92
C GLN A 81 2.86 -3.63 -5.24
N ASN A 82 2.26 -3.29 -4.10
CA ASN A 82 2.60 -2.09 -3.35
C ASN A 82 4.04 -2.14 -2.81
N VAL A 83 4.52 -3.30 -2.33
CA VAL A 83 5.92 -3.46 -1.87
C VAL A 83 6.91 -3.23 -3.01
N VAL A 84 6.64 -3.79 -4.19
CA VAL A 84 7.50 -3.61 -5.37
C VAL A 84 7.51 -2.15 -5.81
N LEU A 85 6.33 -1.51 -5.89
CA LEU A 85 6.22 -0.09 -6.23
C LEU A 85 6.94 0.80 -5.21
N TYR A 86 6.78 0.52 -3.92
CA TYR A 86 7.44 1.27 -2.86
C TYR A 86 8.95 1.17 -2.96
N THR A 87 9.47 -0.04 -3.18
CA THR A 87 10.91 -0.27 -3.34
C THR A 87 11.44 0.49 -4.56
N ALA A 88 10.74 0.45 -5.69
CA ALA A 88 11.11 1.18 -6.89
C ALA A 88 11.12 2.70 -6.68
N ILE A 89 10.11 3.25 -6.00
CA ILE A 89 10.02 4.68 -5.68
C ILE A 89 11.16 5.09 -4.73
N VAL A 90 11.43 4.31 -3.68
CA VAL A 90 12.53 4.60 -2.75
C VAL A 90 13.88 4.60 -3.46
N LEU A 91 14.15 3.60 -4.31
CA LEU A 91 15.39 3.54 -5.09
C LEU A 91 15.51 4.72 -6.07
N LEU A 92 14.40 5.10 -6.73
CA LEU A 92 14.36 6.25 -7.63
C LEU A 92 14.64 7.56 -6.87
N VAL A 93 13.99 7.77 -5.73
CA VAL A 93 14.17 8.97 -4.90
C VAL A 93 15.59 9.02 -4.33
N ALA A 94 16.15 7.89 -3.89
CA ALA A 94 17.53 7.82 -3.42
C ALA A 94 18.53 8.17 -4.53
N GLU A 95 18.32 7.67 -5.75
CA GLU A 95 19.17 7.99 -6.90
C GLU A 95 19.02 9.47 -7.32
N MET A 96 17.80 10.02 -7.28
CA MET A 96 17.58 11.44 -7.52
C MET A 96 18.25 12.33 -6.46
N ALA A 97 18.15 11.96 -5.18
CA ALA A 97 18.81 12.69 -4.09
C ALA A 97 20.33 12.66 -4.25
N ARG A 98 20.90 11.49 -4.60
CA ARG A 98 22.33 11.32 -4.88
C ARG A 98 22.80 12.15 -6.08
N THR A 99 22.04 12.16 -7.17
CA THR A 99 22.41 12.87 -8.41
C THR A 99 22.24 14.39 -8.30
N GLN A 100 21.31 14.87 -7.46
CA GLN A 100 21.08 16.30 -7.20
C GLN A 100 21.89 16.85 -6.01
N GLY A 101 22.72 16.02 -5.36
CA GLY A 101 23.58 16.44 -4.24
C GLY A 101 22.82 16.82 -2.97
N TRP A 102 21.63 16.24 -2.76
CA TRP A 102 20.85 16.41 -1.52
C TRP A 102 21.35 15.50 -0.39
N LEU A 103 22.26 14.57 -0.72
CA LEU A 103 22.99 13.64 0.14
C LEU A 103 24.49 13.73 -0.17
#